data_AF-A0A3C2E6W1-F1
#
_entry.id   AF-A0A3C2E6W1-F1
#
_cell.length_a   1.000
_cell.length_b   1.000
_cell.length_c   1.000
_cell.angle_alpha   90.00
_cell.angle_beta   90.00
_cell.angle_gamma   90.00
#
_symmetry.space_group_name_H-M   'P 1'
#
loop_
_entity.id
_entity.type
_entity.pdbx_description
1 polymer ?
#
loop_
_entity_poly.entity_id
_entity_poly.type
_entity_poly.pdbx_seq_one_letter_code
_entity_poly.pdbx_strand_id
1 'polypeptide(L)'
;KGTQVWRFEPTLDRALRAGEVQALPPAARAFLDRYAYVHPDDRTIYMLDGDHGRFMNHADDPNTDYAQGYAGFAVRDIAAGEELTCDYGQFYSSHEFLPSLTEKFGSAKPKDASK
;
A
#
# COMPACT_ATOMS: atom_id res chain seq x y z
N LYS A 1 -1.71 -6.96 -20.77
CA LYS A 1 -0.31 -6.55 -20.51
C LYS A 1 -0.13 -5.10 -20.95
N GLY A 2 0.59 -4.29 -20.19
CA GLY A 2 0.86 -2.88 -20.47
C GLY A 2 -0.31 -1.93 -20.19
N THR A 3 -1.44 -2.46 -19.71
CA THR A 3 -2.60 -1.65 -19.32
C THR A 3 -2.28 -0.87 -18.06
N GLN A 4 -2.53 0.44 -18.07
CA GLN A 4 -2.41 1.26 -16.88
C GLN A 4 -3.55 0.91 -15.90
N VAL A 5 -3.19 0.45 -14.71
CA VAL A 5 -4.13 0.04 -13.66
C VAL A 5 -4.32 1.11 -12.60
N TRP A 6 -3.34 2.00 -12.46
CA TRP A 6 -3.36 3.12 -11.52
C TRP A 6 -2.59 4.32 -12.08
N ARG A 7 -3.00 5.52 -11.68
CA ARG A 7 -2.33 6.78 -12.02
C ARG A 7 -2.56 7.78 -10.91
N PHE A 8 -1.51 8.50 -10.55
CA PHE A 8 -1.59 9.62 -9.63
C PHE A 8 -2.59 10.67 -10.10
N GLU A 9 -3.55 10.99 -9.25
CA GLU A 9 -4.59 11.99 -9.46
C GLU A 9 -4.47 13.07 -8.36
N PRO A 10 -3.88 14.24 -8.66
CA PRO A 10 -3.60 15.27 -7.64
C PRO A 10 -4.83 15.78 -6.88
N THR A 11 -6.04 15.58 -7.43
CA THR A 11 -7.30 15.94 -6.76
C THR A 11 -7.74 14.94 -5.69
N LEU A 12 -7.24 13.71 -5.72
CA LEU A 12 -7.56 12.63 -4.78
C LEU A 12 -6.35 12.24 -3.93
N ASP A 13 -5.18 12.13 -4.56
CA ASP A 13 -3.95 11.63 -3.98
C ASP A 13 -3.10 12.75 -3.38
N ARG A 14 -2.17 12.39 -2.51
CA ARG A 14 -1.26 13.34 -1.85
C ARG A 14 0.19 12.92 -2.06
N ALA A 15 1.02 13.88 -2.48
CA ALA A 15 2.46 13.82 -2.39
C ALA A 15 2.93 14.84 -1.33
N LEU A 16 3.56 14.36 -0.27
CA LEU A 16 3.94 15.15 0.90
C LEU A 16 5.44 15.04 1.15
N ARG A 17 6.11 16.17 1.40
CA ARG A 17 7.52 16.16 1.85
C ARG A 17 7.61 15.89 3.34
N ALA A 18 8.77 15.40 3.79
CA ALA A 18 9.02 15.10 5.21
C ALA A 18 8.65 16.25 6.18
N GLY A 19 8.93 17.51 5.82
CA GLY A 19 8.56 18.67 6.65
C GLY A 19 7.05 18.86 6.77
N GLU A 20 6.29 18.59 5.71
CA GLU A 20 4.82 18.64 5.74
C GLU A 20 4.27 17.54 6.64
N VAL A 21 4.80 16.31 6.52
CA VAL A 21 4.43 15.18 7.37
C VAL A 21 4.70 15.50 8.84
N GLN A 22 5.87 16.04 9.18
CA GLN A 22 6.24 16.39 10.55
C GLN A 22 5.31 17.45 11.17
N ALA A 23 4.81 18.40 10.36
CA ALA A 23 3.91 19.44 10.80
C ALA A 23 2.47 18.96 11.08
N LEU A 24 2.10 17.76 10.61
CA LEU A 24 0.76 17.21 10.81
C LEU A 24 0.49 16.83 12.26
N PRO A 25 -0.78 16.83 12.72
CA PRO A 25 -1.15 16.28 14.02
C PRO A 25 -0.72 14.81 14.18
N PRO A 26 -0.46 14.33 15.41
CA PRO A 26 0.01 12.95 15.65
C PRO A 26 -0.86 11.86 14.99
N ALA A 27 -2.18 12.01 15.01
CA ALA A 27 -3.10 11.06 14.40
C ALA A 27 -2.95 10.98 12.87
N ALA A 28 -2.75 12.11 12.21
CA ALA A 28 -2.53 12.16 10.76
C ALA A 28 -1.17 11.56 10.38
N ARG A 29 -0.11 11.81 11.18
CA ARG A 29 1.18 11.15 10.99
C ARG A 29 1.08 9.63 11.12
N ALA A 30 0.39 9.14 12.14
CA ALA A 30 0.17 7.70 12.33
C ALA A 30 -0.65 7.06 11.20
N PHE A 31 -1.56 7.83 10.58
CA PHE A 31 -2.29 7.39 9.41
C PHE A 31 -1.38 7.28 8.17
N LEU A 32 -0.56 8.31 7.92
CA LEU A 32 0.42 8.28 6.83
C LEU A 32 1.46 7.16 7.02
N ASP A 33 1.95 6.95 8.23
CA ASP A 33 2.87 5.86 8.55
C ASP A 33 2.30 4.48 8.15
N ARG A 34 0.98 4.31 8.24
CA ARG A 34 0.31 3.07 7.88
C ARG A 34 -0.02 2.93 6.40
N TYR A 35 -0.41 4.02 5.74
CA TYR A 35 -1.04 3.95 4.41
C TYR A 35 -0.29 4.69 3.31
N ALA A 36 0.71 5.51 3.66
CA ALA A 36 1.56 6.17 2.69
C ALA A 36 2.82 5.34 2.43
N TYR A 37 3.30 5.40 1.19
CA TYR A 37 4.56 4.81 0.75
C TYR A 37 5.50 5.90 0.26
N VAL A 38 6.79 5.61 0.07
CA VAL A 38 7.72 6.61 -0.47
C VAL A 38 7.84 6.46 -1.99
N HIS A 39 7.93 7.60 -2.68
CA HIS A 39 8.07 7.62 -4.13
C HIS A 39 9.33 6.85 -4.58
N PRO A 40 9.26 5.99 -5.61
CA PRO A 40 10.38 5.13 -6.00
C PRO A 40 11.64 5.91 -6.40
N ASP A 41 11.48 7.05 -7.08
CA ASP A 41 12.61 7.90 -7.53
C ASP A 41 13.03 8.98 -6.52
N ASP A 42 12.15 9.35 -5.58
CA ASP A 42 12.43 10.41 -4.59
C ASP A 42 11.89 9.96 -3.22
N ARG A 43 12.77 9.28 -2.48
CA ARG A 43 12.45 8.74 -1.15
C ARG A 43 12.13 9.81 -0.10
N THR A 44 12.22 11.10 -0.43
CA THR A 44 11.82 12.22 0.45
C THR A 44 10.34 12.58 0.32
N ILE A 45 9.64 12.00 -0.65
CA ILE A 45 8.21 12.21 -0.92
C ILE A 45 7.41 11.01 -0.40
N TYR A 46 6.45 11.28 0.47
CA TYR A 46 5.42 10.35 0.91
C TYR A 46 4.21 10.47 -0.01
N MET A 47 3.85 9.36 -0.64
CA MET A 47 2.69 9.19 -1.51
C MET A 47 1.56 8.55 -0.70
N LEU A 48 0.40 9.19 -0.67
CA LEU A 48 -0.82 8.63 -0.11
C LEU A 48 -1.87 8.58 -1.21
N ASP A 49 -2.29 7.36 -1.55
CA ASP A 49 -3.39 7.13 -2.48
C ASP A 49 -4.72 7.47 -1.79
N GLY A 50 -5.51 8.33 -2.43
CA GLY A 50 -6.85 8.69 -1.99
C GLY A 50 -7.92 7.68 -2.42
N ASP A 51 -7.59 6.83 -3.40
CA ASP A 51 -8.49 5.85 -3.98
C ASP A 51 -8.35 4.45 -3.31
N HIS A 52 -8.59 3.37 -4.08
CA HIS A 52 -8.48 2.00 -3.61
C HIS A 52 -7.07 1.39 -3.81
N GLY A 53 -6.13 2.10 -4.44
CA GLY A 53 -4.74 1.66 -4.63
C GLY A 53 -4.05 1.28 -3.32
N ARG A 54 -4.36 1.99 -2.23
CA ARG A 54 -3.89 1.69 -0.85
C ARG A 54 -4.22 0.30 -0.30
N PHE A 55 -5.10 -0.47 -0.95
CA PHE A 55 -5.43 -1.84 -0.55
C PHE A 55 -4.64 -2.90 -1.32
N MET A 56 -3.75 -2.49 -2.22
CA MET A 56 -2.94 -3.41 -3.01
C MET A 56 -1.94 -4.14 -2.12
N ASN A 57 -1.94 -5.47 -2.21
CA ASN A 57 -1.04 -6.31 -1.41
C ASN A 57 0.29 -6.58 -2.14
N HIS A 58 1.26 -7.04 -1.36
CA HIS A 58 2.56 -7.46 -1.86
C HIS A 58 2.53 -8.89 -2.45
N ALA A 59 3.32 -9.12 -3.51
CA ALA A 59 3.76 -10.45 -3.94
C ALA A 59 5.20 -10.41 -4.48
N ASP A 60 5.95 -11.53 -4.35
CA ASP A 60 7.30 -11.68 -4.91
C ASP A 60 7.31 -11.72 -6.46
N ASP A 61 6.21 -12.21 -7.05
CA ASP A 61 5.95 -12.21 -8.49
C ASP A 61 4.64 -11.45 -8.78
N PRO A 62 4.65 -10.11 -8.70
CA PRO A 62 3.45 -9.30 -8.81
C PRO A 62 2.91 -9.25 -10.24
N ASN A 63 1.61 -9.03 -10.39
CA ASN A 63 0.99 -8.83 -11.71
C ASN A 63 0.97 -7.36 -12.17
N THR A 64 1.50 -6.45 -11.35
CA THR A 64 1.66 -5.02 -11.66
C THR A 64 3.08 -4.52 -11.39
N ASP A 65 3.45 -3.43 -12.07
CA ASP A 65 4.72 -2.72 -11.89
C ASP A 65 4.47 -1.22 -11.68
N TYR A 66 5.07 -0.67 -10.63
CA TYR A 66 4.94 0.71 -10.17
C TYR A 66 6.28 1.46 -10.17
N ALA A 67 7.29 0.94 -10.86
CA ALA A 67 8.59 1.60 -10.99
C ALA A 67 8.51 3.02 -11.59
N GLN A 68 7.41 3.36 -12.30
CA GLN A 68 7.16 4.70 -12.86
C GLN A 68 6.59 5.72 -11.87
N GLY A 69 6.44 5.38 -10.58
CA GLY A 69 6.15 6.28 -9.45
C GLY A 69 4.76 6.93 -9.43
N TYR A 70 4.36 7.57 -10.52
CA TYR A 70 3.07 8.23 -10.71
C TYR A 70 2.09 7.40 -11.55
N ALA A 71 2.47 6.19 -11.95
CA ALA A 71 1.63 5.27 -12.69
C ALA A 71 2.01 3.81 -12.40
N GLY A 72 1.00 2.93 -12.45
CA GLY A 72 1.14 1.49 -12.30
C GLY A 72 0.60 0.76 -13.52
N PHE A 73 1.28 -0.29 -13.97
CA PHE A 73 0.95 -1.02 -15.20
C PHE A 73 0.89 -2.53 -14.98
N ALA A 74 -0.02 -3.21 -15.65
CA ALA A 74 -0.08 -4.67 -15.65
C ALA A 74 1.11 -5.26 -16.43
N VAL A 75 1.91 -6.16 -15.81
CA VAL A 75 3.07 -6.79 -16.47
C VAL A 75 2.71 -7.97 -17.36
N ARG A 76 1.48 -8.50 -17.18
CA ARG A 76 0.86 -9.55 -17.99
C ARG A 76 -0.64 -9.28 -18.17
N ASP A 77 -1.36 -10.21 -18.79
CA ASP A 77 -2.82 -10.18 -18.76
C ASP A 77 -3.32 -10.61 -17.38
N ILE A 78 -4.37 -9.96 -16.90
CA ILE A 78 -4.96 -10.14 -15.57
C ILE A 78 -6.43 -10.49 -15.78
N ALA A 79 -6.87 -11.62 -15.23
CA ALA A 79 -8.24 -12.07 -15.39
C ALA A 79 -9.21 -11.26 -14.50
N ALA A 80 -10.47 -11.18 -14.88
CA ALA A 80 -11.49 -10.60 -14.00
C ALA A 80 -11.60 -11.41 -12.70
N GLY A 81 -11.52 -10.73 -11.55
CA GLY A 81 -11.54 -11.36 -10.23
C GLY A 81 -10.17 -11.84 -9.73
N GLU A 82 -9.11 -11.73 -10.54
CA GLU A 82 -7.75 -11.91 -10.06
C GLU A 82 -7.33 -10.71 -9.19
N GLU A 83 -6.67 -10.96 -8.06
CA GLU A 83 -6.16 -9.90 -7.18
C GLU A 83 -5.02 -9.14 -7.85
N LEU A 84 -5.02 -7.81 -7.73
CA LEU A 84 -3.88 -6.98 -8.12
C LEU A 84 -2.85 -6.98 -6.99
N THR A 85 -1.59 -7.27 -7.33
CA THR A 85 -0.48 -7.28 -6.37
C THR A 85 0.72 -6.50 -6.92
N CYS A 86 1.51 -5.91 -6.03
CA CYS A 86 2.72 -5.15 -6.36
C CYS A 86 3.94 -5.66 -5.58
N ASP A 87 5.14 -5.25 -6.00
CA ASP A 87 6.36 -5.47 -5.22
C ASP A 87 6.58 -4.28 -4.28
N TYR A 88 6.40 -4.50 -2.98
CA TYR A 88 6.65 -3.47 -1.97
C TYR A 88 8.13 -3.04 -1.96
N GLY A 89 9.06 -3.90 -2.38
CA GLY A 89 10.48 -3.59 -2.61
C GLY A 89 10.73 -2.38 -3.48
N GLN A 90 9.79 -2.04 -4.37
CA GLN A 90 9.85 -0.82 -5.18
C GLN A 90 9.72 0.44 -4.33
N PHE A 91 9.01 0.36 -3.20
CA PHE A 91 8.68 1.49 -2.33
C PHE A 91 9.52 1.54 -1.05
N TYR A 92 9.99 0.42 -0.48
CA TYR A 92 10.84 0.48 0.72
C TYR A 92 12.04 -0.45 0.65
N SER A 93 13.13 -0.03 1.30
CA SER A 93 14.37 -0.80 1.43
C SER A 93 14.25 -1.97 2.42
N SER A 94 13.24 -1.92 3.30
CA SER A 94 12.90 -2.93 4.30
C SER A 94 11.42 -2.80 4.65
N HIS A 95 10.71 -3.91 4.71
CA HIS A 95 9.31 -3.96 5.12
C HIS A 95 9.20 -4.74 6.42
N GLU A 96 8.44 -4.22 7.37
CA GLU A 96 8.03 -4.97 8.55
C GLU A 96 6.56 -5.36 8.37
N PHE A 97 6.28 -6.66 8.45
CA PHE A 97 4.89 -7.12 8.45
C PHE A 97 4.22 -6.63 9.72
N LEU A 98 3.06 -5.96 9.58
CA LEU A 98 2.23 -5.69 10.74
C LEU A 98 1.84 -7.03 11.38
N PRO A 99 1.89 -7.16 12.73
CA PRO A 99 1.48 -8.37 13.40
C PRO A 99 0.08 -8.75 12.95
N SER A 100 -0.12 -10.03 12.64
CA SER A 100 -1.44 -10.53 12.30
C SER A 100 -2.44 -10.23 13.43
N LEU A 101 -3.72 -10.06 13.10
CA LEU A 101 -4.75 -9.88 14.13
C LEU A 101 -4.77 -11.06 15.12
N THR A 102 -4.42 -12.26 14.64
CA THR A 102 -4.23 -13.47 15.44
C THR A 102 -3.14 -13.31 16.50
N GLU A 103 -2.03 -12.67 16.16
CA GLU A 103 -0.93 -12.37 17.09
C GLU A 103 -1.27 -11.21 18.01
N LYS A 104 -1.98 -10.17 17.51
CA LYS A 104 -2.34 -8.98 18.30
C LYS A 104 -3.46 -9.21 19.30
N PHE A 105 -4.41 -10.10 19.00
CA PHE A 105 -5.61 -10.30 19.82
C PHE A 105 -5.79 -11.75 20.30
N GLY A 106 -4.86 -12.64 19.94
CA GLY A 106 -4.94 -14.07 20.26
C GLY A 106 -6.04 -14.78 19.46
N SER A 107 -5.79 -16.03 19.08
CA SER A 107 -6.84 -16.90 18.54
C SER A 107 -7.92 -17.09 19.61
N ALA A 108 -9.05 -16.41 19.48
CA ALA A 108 -10.21 -16.69 20.32
C ALA A 108 -10.64 -18.15 20.05
N LYS A 109 -10.45 -19.04 21.03
CA LYS A 109 -11.02 -20.39 20.95
C LYS A 109 -12.54 -20.27 20.81
N PRO A 110 -13.18 -20.98 19.86
CA PRO A 110 -14.63 -21.01 19.79
C PRO A 110 -15.16 -21.51 21.13
N LYS A 111 -16.12 -20.76 21.71
CA LYS A 111 -16.84 -21.21 22.90
C LYS A 111 -17.67 -22.42 22.49
N ASP A 112 -17.41 -23.55 23.14
CA ASP A 112 -18.14 -24.79 22.99
C ASP A 112 -19.64 -24.50 23.18
N ALA A 113 -20.41 -24.63 22.10
CA ALA A 113 -21.85 -24.47 22.09
C ALA A 113 -22.47 -25.84 22.35
N SER A 114 -22.36 -26.30 23.59
CA SER A 114 -23.11 -27.45 24.11
C SER A 114 -24.18 -26.96 25.09
N LYS A 115 -25.39 -26.77 24.57
CA LYS A 115 -26.65 -26.85 25.30
C LYS A 115 -27.64 -27.65 24.48
#